data_AF-A0A438DAX9-F1
#
_entry.id   AF-A0A438DAX9-F1
#
_cell.length_a   1.000
_cell.length_b   1.000
_cell.length_c   1.000
_cell.angle_alpha   90.00
_cell.angle_beta   90.00
_cell.angle_gamma   90.00
#
_symmetry.space_group_name_H-M   'P 1'
#
loop_
_entity.id
_entity.type
_entity.pdbx_description
1 polymer ?
#
loop_
_entity_poly.entity_id
_entity_poly.type
_entity_poly.pdbx_seq_one_letter_code
_entity_poly.pdbx_strand_id
1 'polypeptide(L)'
;MISTNTRLLETDSNSKLTDLFQTIAYLQQTWWFEVDGEFEFRFPPGTYSLFFRLHLGRASKRLGRRVCNPEHIHGWDIKPVKFQLTTSEGQHAVSKCYLENPGNWIHHHVGDFVVEQGDTAMKIKFSATQIDCTHTKGGVCVDSVLICPWSIGKEVRQHL
;
A
#
# COMPACT_ATOMS: atom_id res chain seq x y z
N MET A 1 -11.57 10.78 5.99
CA MET A 1 -10.11 10.98 6.15
C MET A 1 -9.58 9.79 6.94
N ILE A 2 -9.02 8.79 6.27
CA ILE A 2 -8.30 7.71 6.96
C ILE A 2 -6.89 8.27 7.16
N SER A 3 -6.59 8.73 8.37
CA SER A 3 -5.26 9.21 8.74
C SER A 3 -4.44 7.99 9.17
N THR A 4 -3.44 7.63 8.36
CA THR A 4 -2.49 6.56 8.65
C THR A 4 -1.16 7.16 9.09
N ASN A 5 -0.75 6.88 10.33
CA ASN A 5 0.58 7.22 10.82
C ASN A 5 1.61 6.27 10.19
N THR A 6 2.54 6.81 9.40
CA THR A 6 3.63 6.06 8.78
C THR A 6 4.80 5.90 9.76
N ARG A 7 5.30 4.67 9.97
CA ARG A 7 6.59 4.41 10.63
C ARG A 7 7.23 3.15 10.00
N LEU A 8 8.56 3.11 10.01
CA LEU A 8 9.44 2.32 9.12
C LEU A 8 9.65 0.86 9.50
N LEU A 9 9.82 0.01 8.48
CA LEU A 9 10.41 -1.33 8.59
C LEU A 9 11.86 -1.29 8.11
N GLU A 10 12.80 -1.66 8.98
CA GLU A 10 14.22 -1.81 8.66
C GLU A 10 14.58 -3.29 8.57
N THR A 11 15.38 -3.67 7.57
CA THR A 11 16.02 -4.99 7.51
C THR A 11 17.42 -4.87 8.11
N ASP A 12 17.53 -5.05 9.42
CA ASP A 12 18.82 -5.37 10.02
C ASP A 12 19.09 -6.85 9.78
N SER A 13 20.36 -7.20 9.54
CA SER A 13 20.81 -8.50 9.03
C SER A 13 20.55 -9.72 9.94
N ASN A 14 19.67 -9.61 10.93
CA ASN A 14 19.16 -10.73 11.72
C ASN A 14 17.86 -10.45 12.51
N SER A 15 17.03 -9.47 12.13
CA SER A 15 15.91 -9.00 12.96
C SER A 15 14.52 -9.21 12.32
N LYS A 16 13.57 -9.61 13.18
CA LYS A 16 12.18 -9.94 12.87
C LYS A 16 11.45 -8.79 12.16
N LEU A 17 10.67 -9.12 11.12
CA LEU A 17 9.63 -8.24 10.56
C LEU A 17 8.64 -7.85 11.67
N THR A 18 8.51 -6.56 11.96
CA THR A 18 7.47 -6.07 12.88
C THR A 18 6.55 -5.08 12.18
N ASP A 19 5.37 -5.54 11.78
CA ASP A 19 4.27 -4.75 11.20
C ASP A 19 3.99 -3.47 11.97
N LEU A 20 3.74 -2.38 11.22
CA LEU A 20 3.65 -1.04 11.79
C LEU A 20 2.28 -0.36 11.65
N PHE A 21 1.27 -1.14 11.28
CA PHE A 21 -0.12 -0.78 11.50
C PHE A 21 -0.68 -1.72 12.55
N GLN A 22 -0.80 -1.24 13.79
CA GLN A 22 -1.53 -2.00 14.82
C GLN A 22 -3.04 -2.03 14.53
N THR A 23 -3.53 -1.37 13.47
CA THR A 23 -4.95 -1.29 13.14
C THR A 23 -5.14 -1.24 11.63
N ILE A 24 -5.80 -2.26 11.10
CA ILE A 24 -6.30 -2.30 9.72
C ILE A 24 -7.47 -1.32 9.61
N ALA A 25 -7.38 -0.38 8.67
CA ALA A 25 -8.50 0.50 8.36
C ALA A 25 -9.46 -0.20 7.38
N TYR A 26 -10.74 -0.27 7.73
CA TYR A 26 -11.77 -0.79 6.82
C TYR A 26 -12.63 0.35 6.29
N LEU A 27 -12.58 0.55 4.98
CA LEU A 27 -13.42 1.49 4.27
C LEU A 27 -14.77 0.82 3.95
N GLN A 28 -15.80 1.18 4.73
CA GLN A 28 -17.14 0.65 4.52
C GLN A 28 -17.80 1.24 3.27
N GLN A 29 -17.79 2.57 3.12
CA GLN A 29 -18.39 3.26 1.98
C GLN A 29 -17.80 4.67 1.82
N THR A 30 -17.58 5.11 0.59
CA THR A 30 -17.20 6.49 0.22
C THR A 30 -17.59 6.81 -1.22
N TRP A 31 -17.60 8.10 -1.58
CA TRP A 31 -17.71 8.56 -2.97
C TRP A 31 -16.35 8.79 -3.63
N TRP A 32 -15.32 9.10 -2.86
CA TRP A 32 -13.95 9.24 -3.37
C TRP A 32 -12.98 8.54 -2.41
N PHE A 33 -11.94 7.94 -2.96
CA PHE A 33 -10.93 7.24 -2.19
C PHE A 33 -9.59 7.94 -2.33
N GLU A 34 -8.98 8.27 -1.20
CA GLU A 34 -7.63 8.81 -1.11
C GLU A 34 -7.02 8.39 0.22
N VAL A 35 -5.83 7.81 0.12
CA VAL A 35 -4.93 7.52 1.23
C VAL A 35 -3.62 8.19 0.87
N ASP A 36 -3.17 9.10 1.73
CA ASP A 36 -1.88 9.78 1.60
C ASP A 36 -1.01 9.44 2.80
N GLY A 37 0.28 9.34 2.55
CA GLY A 37 1.28 9.24 3.59
C GLY A 37 2.57 9.88 3.17
N GLU A 38 3.34 10.27 4.18
CA GLU A 38 4.73 10.63 4.01
C GLU A 38 5.55 10.02 5.13
N PHE A 39 6.84 9.82 4.86
CA PHE A 39 7.81 9.49 5.88
C PHE A 39 9.20 9.94 5.41
N GLU A 40 10.15 9.90 6.34
CA GLU A 40 11.52 10.31 6.11
C GLU A 40 12.46 9.30 6.78
N PHE A 41 13.47 8.82 6.05
CA PHE A 41 14.40 7.80 6.52
C PHE A 41 15.76 7.87 5.84
N ARG A 42 16.82 7.43 6.53
CA ARG A 42 18.16 7.29 5.93
C ARG A 42 18.31 5.87 5.38
N PHE A 43 18.12 5.73 4.07
CA PHE A 43 18.31 4.45 3.40
C PHE A 43 19.78 4.24 3.03
N PRO A 44 20.30 3.01 3.11
CA PRO A 44 21.53 2.66 2.40
C PRO A 44 21.38 2.92 0.90
N PRO A 45 22.47 3.25 0.18
CA PRO A 45 22.43 3.41 -1.26
C PRO A 45 21.88 2.17 -1.96
N GLY A 46 21.00 2.36 -2.94
CA GLY A 46 20.37 1.25 -3.66
C GLY A 46 19.05 1.61 -4.32
N THR A 47 18.44 0.62 -4.98
CA THR A 47 17.10 0.75 -5.59
C THR A 47 16.07 0.04 -4.71
N TYR A 48 14.99 0.73 -4.41
CA TYR A 48 13.91 0.26 -3.55
C TYR A 48 12.57 0.30 -4.29
N SER A 49 11.65 -0.56 -3.86
CA SER A 49 10.27 -0.60 -4.33
C SER A 49 9.32 -0.26 -3.18
N LEU A 50 8.24 0.47 -3.48
CA LEU A 50 7.18 0.80 -2.53
C LEU A 50 5.87 0.10 -2.93
N PHE A 51 5.16 -0.46 -1.95
CA PHE A 51 3.89 -1.16 -2.14
C PHE A 51 2.84 -0.76 -1.11
N PHE A 52 1.57 -0.69 -1.52
CA PHE A 52 0.43 -0.69 -0.59
C PHE A 52 -0.07 -2.11 -0.36
N ARG A 53 -0.29 -2.49 0.90
CA ARG A 53 -0.93 -3.75 1.26
C ARG A 53 -2.44 -3.53 1.45
N LEU A 54 -3.22 -3.97 0.47
CA LEU A 54 -4.67 -3.81 0.43
C LEU A 54 -5.37 -5.18 0.43
N HIS A 55 -6.62 -5.19 0.88
CA HIS A 55 -7.48 -6.37 0.78
C HIS A 55 -8.91 -5.96 0.41
N LEU A 56 -9.44 -6.61 -0.61
CA LEU A 56 -10.81 -6.38 -1.06
C LEU A 56 -11.77 -7.34 -0.33
N GLY A 57 -12.70 -6.78 0.41
CA GLY A 57 -13.66 -7.45 1.28
C GLY A 57 -13.34 -7.29 2.77
N ARG A 58 -14.24 -7.79 3.63
CA ARG A 58 -14.01 -7.80 5.08
C ARG A 58 -13.51 -9.17 5.51
N ALA A 59 -12.32 -9.21 6.13
CA ALA A 59 -11.86 -10.41 6.79
C ALA A 59 -12.78 -10.73 8.00
N SER A 60 -13.40 -11.90 7.99
CA SER A 60 -14.26 -12.40 9.08
C SER A 60 -13.78 -13.77 9.54
N LYS A 61 -14.15 -14.16 10.76
CA LYS A 61 -13.95 -15.53 11.27
C LYS A 61 -15.31 -16.22 11.33
N ARG A 62 -15.47 -17.32 10.60
CA ARG A 62 -16.65 -18.18 10.69
C ARG A 62 -16.19 -19.59 11.04
N LEU A 63 -16.69 -20.12 12.17
CA LEU A 63 -16.35 -21.46 12.68
C LEU A 63 -14.83 -21.72 12.74
N GLY A 64 -14.04 -20.74 13.21
CA GLY A 64 -12.59 -20.85 13.33
C GLY A 64 -11.80 -20.72 12.02
N ARG A 65 -12.47 -20.69 10.86
CA ARG A 65 -11.83 -20.44 9.55
C ARG A 65 -11.90 -18.95 9.21
N ARG A 66 -10.83 -18.43 8.60
CA ARG A 66 -10.81 -17.06 8.04
C ARG A 66 -11.62 -17.10 6.74
N VAL A 67 -12.61 -16.22 6.61
CA VAL A 67 -13.51 -16.12 5.46
C VAL A 67 -13.54 -14.66 5.01
N CYS A 68 -13.59 -14.44 3.69
CA CYS A 68 -13.85 -13.11 3.13
C CYS A 68 -15.36 -12.94 2.95
N ASN A 69 -15.92 -11.86 3.48
CA ASN A 69 -17.28 -11.43 3.13
C ASN A 69 -17.21 -10.38 2.01
N PRO A 70 -17.71 -10.67 0.80
CA PRO A 70 -17.72 -9.74 -0.32
C PRO A 70 -18.92 -8.78 -0.35
N GLU A 71 -19.91 -8.91 0.54
CA GLU A 71 -21.19 -8.17 0.50
C GLU A 71 -21.05 -6.64 0.36
N HIS A 72 -19.96 -6.06 0.87
CA HIS A 72 -19.72 -4.63 0.82
C HIS A 72 -18.74 -4.20 -0.28
N ILE A 73 -18.22 -5.12 -1.09
CA ILE A 73 -17.32 -4.80 -2.20
C ILE A 73 -18.15 -4.20 -3.35
N HIS A 74 -17.87 -2.96 -3.71
CA HIS A 74 -18.50 -2.31 -4.87
C HIS A 74 -17.67 -1.10 -5.34
N GLY A 75 -17.79 -0.73 -6.63
CA GLY A 75 -17.28 0.52 -7.21
C GLY A 75 -15.77 0.55 -7.54
N TRP A 76 -15.02 -0.49 -7.21
CA TRP A 76 -13.56 -0.57 -7.45
C TRP A 76 -13.17 -1.00 -8.87
N ASP A 77 -14.10 -1.63 -9.58
CA ASP A 77 -13.98 -2.12 -10.96
C ASP A 77 -14.27 -1.03 -12.02
N ILE A 78 -14.79 0.11 -11.60
CA ILE A 78 -15.20 1.21 -12.50
C ILE A 78 -13.98 1.96 -13.08
N LYS A 79 -12.96 2.18 -12.25
CA LYS A 79 -11.70 2.83 -12.62
C LYS A 79 -10.53 2.20 -11.87
N PRO A 80 -9.31 2.21 -12.42
CA PRO A 80 -8.16 1.74 -11.65
C PRO A 80 -7.86 2.71 -10.49
N VAL A 81 -7.37 2.16 -9.38
CA VAL A 81 -6.71 2.94 -8.33
C VAL A 81 -5.37 3.43 -8.87
N LYS A 82 -5.11 4.73 -8.72
CA LYS A 82 -3.84 5.36 -9.05
C LYS A 82 -2.97 5.42 -7.80
N PHE A 83 -1.82 4.76 -7.86
CA PHE A 83 -0.78 4.85 -6.86
C PHE A 83 0.31 5.81 -7.32
N GLN A 84 0.87 6.58 -6.40
CA GLN A 84 1.92 7.55 -6.70
C GLN A 84 2.97 7.55 -5.60
N LEU A 85 4.22 7.85 -5.95
CA LEU A 85 5.24 8.26 -5.01
C LEU A 85 6.04 9.44 -5.55
N THR A 86 6.54 10.28 -4.65
CA THR A 86 7.54 11.32 -4.92
C THR A 86 8.60 11.29 -3.83
N THR A 87 9.81 11.69 -4.19
CA THR A 87 10.97 11.75 -3.31
C THR A 87 11.44 13.20 -3.16
N SER A 88 12.11 13.56 -2.05
CA SER A 88 12.74 14.88 -1.90
C SER A 88 13.84 15.17 -2.93
N GLU A 89 14.37 14.13 -3.59
CA GLU A 89 15.34 14.24 -4.69
C GLU A 89 14.66 14.45 -6.05
N GLY A 90 13.34 14.55 -6.11
CA GLY A 90 12.58 14.86 -7.32
C GLY A 90 12.20 13.64 -8.17
N GLN A 91 12.55 12.42 -7.75
CA GLN A 91 12.05 11.20 -8.40
C GLN A 91 10.54 11.04 -8.17
N HIS A 92 9.86 10.49 -9.17
CA HIS A 92 8.42 10.31 -9.18
C HIS A 92 8.04 9.05 -9.94
N ALA A 93 7.08 8.29 -9.41
CA ALA A 93 6.52 7.13 -10.07
C ALA A 93 5.00 7.08 -9.90
N VAL A 94 4.32 6.54 -10.92
CA VAL A 94 2.86 6.36 -10.94
C VAL A 94 2.55 4.97 -11.47
N SER A 95 1.68 4.26 -10.78
CA SER A 95 1.09 3.01 -11.26
C SER A 95 -0.43 3.07 -11.17
N LYS A 96 -1.11 2.24 -11.96
CA LYS A 96 -2.57 2.12 -11.96
C LYS A 96 -2.94 0.65 -12.10
N CYS A 97 -3.84 0.18 -11.23
CA CYS A 97 -4.43 -1.15 -11.38
C CYS A 97 -5.84 -1.18 -10.78
N TYR A 98 -6.65 -2.14 -11.23
CA TYR A 98 -7.91 -2.45 -10.59
C TYR A 98 -7.66 -3.23 -9.29
N LEU A 99 -8.52 -3.03 -8.29
CA LEU A 99 -8.49 -3.89 -7.11
C LEU A 99 -9.25 -5.17 -7.44
N GLU A 100 -8.51 -6.25 -7.63
CA GLU A 100 -9.03 -7.56 -8.01
C GLU A 100 -8.83 -8.58 -6.87
N ASN A 101 -9.21 -9.83 -7.09
CA ASN A 101 -8.97 -10.96 -6.18
C ASN A 101 -9.51 -10.77 -4.74
N PRO A 102 -10.85 -10.62 -4.55
CA PRO A 102 -11.48 -10.54 -3.23
C PRO A 102 -11.00 -11.61 -2.25
N GLY A 103 -10.75 -11.21 -1.00
CA GLY A 103 -10.35 -12.11 0.07
C GLY A 103 -8.84 -12.34 0.22
N ASN A 104 -8.04 -11.79 -0.70
CA ASN A 104 -6.58 -11.88 -0.63
C ASN A 104 -5.97 -10.55 -0.19
N TRP A 105 -4.88 -10.64 0.58
CA TRP A 105 -4.03 -9.50 0.86
C TRP A 105 -3.02 -9.36 -0.27
N ILE A 106 -3.03 -8.21 -0.93
CA ILE A 106 -2.22 -7.96 -2.12
C ILE A 106 -1.33 -6.75 -1.87
N HIS A 107 -0.06 -6.89 -2.27
CA HIS A 107 0.90 -5.79 -2.28
C HIS A 107 0.87 -5.10 -3.65
N HIS A 108 0.11 -4.02 -3.76
CA HIS A 108 0.03 -3.22 -4.99
C HIS A 108 1.29 -2.37 -5.12
N HIS A 109 2.06 -2.61 -6.19
CA HIS A 109 3.27 -1.85 -6.48
C HIS A 109 2.94 -0.41 -6.84
N VAL A 110 3.59 0.53 -6.16
CA VAL A 110 3.45 1.98 -6.41
C VAL A 110 4.48 2.45 -7.42
N GLY A 111 5.73 2.08 -7.19
CA GLY A 111 6.86 2.58 -7.95
C GLY A 111 8.19 2.21 -7.30
N ASP A 112 9.25 2.55 -8.01
CA ASP A 112 10.62 2.32 -7.58
C ASP A 112 11.34 3.65 -7.45
N PHE A 113 12.29 3.72 -6.52
CA PHE A 113 13.13 4.90 -6.31
C PHE A 113 14.55 4.47 -5.98
N VAL A 114 15.49 5.35 -6.31
CA VAL A 114 16.93 5.17 -6.09
C VAL A 114 17.36 6.02 -4.91
N VAL A 115 18.31 5.52 -4.13
CA VAL A 115 19.01 6.29 -3.11
C VAL A 115 20.46 6.32 -3.53
N GLU A 116 20.95 7.49 -3.97
CA GLU A 116 22.32 7.64 -4.47
C GLU A 116 23.33 7.81 -3.34
N GLN A 117 22.97 8.58 -2.31
CA GLN A 117 23.80 8.87 -1.15
C GLN A 117 23.03 8.49 0.13
N GLY A 118 23.64 7.66 0.98
CA GLY A 118 22.98 7.16 2.19
C GLY A 118 23.01 8.09 3.39
N ASP A 119 23.75 9.20 3.29
CA ASP A 119 24.03 10.08 4.43
C ASP A 119 22.89 11.08 4.69
N THR A 120 22.06 11.34 3.69
CA THR A 120 20.90 12.24 3.77
C THR A 120 19.61 11.47 4.01
N ALA A 121 18.73 12.03 4.82
CA ALA A 121 17.40 11.47 5.00
C ALA A 121 16.57 11.66 3.71
N MET A 122 15.99 10.58 3.23
CA MET A 122 15.13 10.53 2.07
C MET A 122 13.68 10.71 2.53
N LYS A 123 13.06 11.85 2.17
CA LYS A 123 11.62 12.04 2.36
C LYS A 123 10.84 11.49 1.18
N ILE A 124 9.91 10.59 1.45
CA ILE A 124 9.03 9.99 0.44
C ILE A 124 7.59 10.34 0.77
N LYS A 125 6.86 10.83 -0.21
CA LYS A 125 5.41 10.97 -0.18
C LYS A 125 4.81 9.93 -1.09
N PHE A 126 3.72 9.32 -0.66
CA PHE A 126 3.03 8.30 -1.44
C PHE A 126 1.52 8.44 -1.30
N SER A 127 0.79 7.96 -2.30
CA SER A 127 -0.66 7.95 -2.25
C SER A 127 -1.30 6.82 -3.03
N ALA A 128 -2.53 6.47 -2.63
CA ALA A 128 -3.45 5.59 -3.35
C ALA A 128 -4.77 6.33 -3.53
N THR A 129 -5.18 6.55 -4.77
CA THR A 129 -6.33 7.42 -5.11
C THR A 129 -7.25 6.79 -6.14
N GLN A 130 -8.56 6.92 -5.92
CA GLN A 130 -9.59 6.65 -6.92
C GLN A 130 -10.69 7.68 -6.75
N ILE A 131 -10.55 8.78 -7.47
CA ILE A 131 -11.52 9.88 -7.46
C ILE A 131 -12.54 9.61 -8.56
N ASP A 132 -13.66 9.02 -8.15
CA ASP A 132 -14.81 8.81 -9.03
C ASP A 132 -16.11 9.00 -8.25
N CYS A 133 -16.72 10.17 -8.41
CA CYS A 133 -17.95 10.53 -7.72
C CYS A 133 -19.22 10.07 -8.44
N THR A 134 -19.11 9.24 -9.49
CA THR A 134 -20.30 8.72 -10.19
C THR A 134 -20.96 7.56 -9.45
N HIS A 135 -20.18 6.83 -8.63
CA HIS A 135 -20.67 5.67 -7.88
C HIS A 135 -20.02 5.62 -6.49
N THR A 136 -20.76 5.11 -5.51
CA THR A 136 -20.19 4.75 -4.22
C THR A 136 -19.22 3.60 -4.38
N LYS A 137 -18.23 3.55 -3.49
CA LYS A 137 -17.22 2.49 -3.40
C LYS A 137 -17.05 2.07 -1.95
N GLY A 138 -16.79 0.78 -1.72
CA GLY A 138 -16.73 0.24 -0.37
C GLY A 138 -16.12 -1.15 -0.30
N GLY A 139 -15.81 -1.59 0.91
CA GLY A 139 -15.29 -2.94 1.14
C GLY A 139 -13.79 -3.07 0.88
N VAL A 140 -12.97 -2.06 1.15
CA VAL A 140 -11.49 -2.18 1.08
C VAL A 140 -10.89 -2.06 2.47
N CYS A 141 -10.00 -2.98 2.79
CA CYS A 141 -9.07 -2.87 3.91
C CYS A 141 -7.76 -2.25 3.44
N VAL A 142 -7.30 -1.23 4.16
CA VAL A 142 -5.96 -0.66 4.04
C VAL A 142 -5.19 -1.10 5.27
N ASP A 143 -4.08 -1.80 5.05
CA ASP A 143 -3.21 -2.26 6.13
C ASP A 143 -1.95 -1.41 6.18
N SER A 144 -0.99 -1.66 5.30
CA SER A 144 0.35 -1.10 5.41
C SER A 144 0.96 -0.60 4.12
N VAL A 145 2.09 0.10 4.24
CA VAL A 145 3.00 0.39 3.13
C VAL A 145 4.31 -0.34 3.39
N LEU A 146 4.75 -1.10 2.39
CA LEU A 146 5.99 -1.86 2.40
C LEU A 146 7.02 -1.16 1.52
N ILE A 147 8.23 -1.00 2.04
CA ILE A 147 9.39 -0.59 1.27
C ILE A 147 10.45 -1.65 1.43
N CYS A 148 10.98 -2.12 0.32
CA CYS A 148 12.01 -3.14 0.32
C CYS A 148 13.01 -2.89 -0.83
N PRO A 149 14.23 -3.44 -0.75
CA PRO A 149 15.12 -3.51 -1.89
C PRO A 149 14.40 -4.07 -3.12
N TRP A 150 14.69 -3.51 -4.29
CA TRP A 150 14.06 -3.88 -5.57
C TRP A 150 14.19 -5.38 -5.90
N SER A 151 15.30 -6.02 -5.51
CA SER A 151 15.50 -7.47 -5.67
C SER A 151 14.43 -8.28 -4.96
N ILE A 152 14.12 -7.95 -3.70
CA ILE A 152 13.04 -8.56 -2.92
C ILE A 152 11.68 -8.17 -3.50
N GLY A 153 11.54 -6.91 -3.95
CA GLY A 153 10.33 -6.41 -4.59
C GLY A 153 9.91 -7.21 -5.83
N LYS A 154 10.86 -7.79 -6.58
CA LYS A 154 10.54 -8.68 -7.71
C LYS A 154 9.77 -9.92 -7.28
N GLU A 155 10.16 -10.52 -6.15
CA GLU A 155 9.49 -11.72 -5.62
C GLU A 155 8.08 -11.40 -5.13
N VAL A 156 7.91 -10.23 -4.50
CA VAL A 156 6.59 -9.73 -4.06
C VAL A 156 5.64 -9.54 -5.24
N ARG A 157 6.14 -9.10 -6.40
CA ARG A 157 5.34 -8.96 -7.63
C ARG A 157 4.98 -10.30 -8.29
N GLN A 158 5.77 -11.36 -8.06
CA GLN A 158 5.59 -12.66 -8.69
C GLN A 158 4.62 -13.59 -7.93
N HIS A 159 4.29 -13.27 -6.68
CA HIS A 159 3.32 -14.03 -5.85
C HIS A 159 1.92 -13.40 -5.84
N LEU A 160 1.60 -12.60 -6.86
CA LEU A 160 0.26 -12.08 -7.15
C LEU A 160 -0.37 -12.86 -8.30
#